data_AF-A0A832LWT2-F1
#
_entry.id   AF-A0A832LWT2-F1
#
_cell.length_a   1.000
_cell.length_b   1.000
_cell.length_c   1.000
_cell.angle_alpha   90.00
_cell.angle_beta   90.00
_cell.angle_gamma   90.00
#
_symmetry.space_group_name_H-M   'P 1'
#
loop_
_entity.id
_entity.type
_entity.pdbx_description
1 polymer ?
#
loop_
_entity_poly.entity_id
_entity_poly.type
_entity_poly.pdbx_seq_one_letter_code
_entity_poly.pdbx_strand_id
1 'polypeptide(L)' 'MRKRSRTVTLEDVRFVYENYAQMSATQIAEQLGISKFQVNKIVNELRKRGVEVPKKAGKKINVYDAFVEELRKKQGS' A
#
# COMPACT_ATOMS: atom_id res chain seq x y z
N MET A 1 -11.60 13.06 -13.95
CA MET A 1 -10.76 12.66 -15.11
C MET A 1 -9.67 11.71 -14.61
N ARG A 2 -9.61 10.44 -15.06
CA ARG A 2 -8.49 9.55 -14.73
C ARG A 2 -7.23 10.18 -15.35
N LYS A 3 -6.23 10.57 -14.55
CA LYS A 3 -4.90 10.90 -15.09
C LYS A 3 -4.46 9.71 -15.94
N ARG A 4 -4.12 9.92 -17.22
CA ARG A 4 -3.51 8.88 -18.05
C ARG A 4 -2.21 8.49 -17.36
N SER A 5 -2.16 7.30 -16.78
CA SER A 5 -0.94 6.84 -16.15
C SER A 5 0.08 6.50 -17.24
N ARG A 6 1.30 6.99 -17.08
CA ARG A 6 2.40 6.70 -18.00
C ARG A 6 2.77 5.21 -17.99
N THR A 7 3.55 4.80 -18.97
CA THR A 7 4.16 3.47 -19.04
C THR A 7 5.05 3.22 -17.82
N VAL A 8 5.02 1.99 -17.30
CA VAL A 8 5.85 1.53 -16.18
C VAL A 8 7.28 1.31 -16.66
N THR A 9 8.26 1.81 -15.92
CA THR A 9 9.70 1.63 -16.16
C THR A 9 10.29 0.58 -15.21
N LEU A 10 11.55 0.19 -15.45
CA LEU A 10 12.27 -0.68 -14.52
C LEU A 10 12.45 -0.03 -13.14
N GLU A 11 12.66 1.28 -13.09
CA GLU A 11 12.80 2.06 -11.86
C GLU A 11 11.52 2.02 -11.02
N ASP A 12 10.34 2.09 -11.67
CA ASP A 12 9.06 1.92 -10.99
C ASP A 12 8.95 0.54 -10.33
N VAL A 13 9.37 -0.51 -11.04
CA VAL A 13 9.35 -1.89 -10.52
C VAL A 13 10.25 -2.02 -9.30
N ARG A 14 11.48 -1.47 -9.38
CA ARG A 14 12.43 -1.45 -8.26
C ARG A 14 11.85 -0.69 -7.07
N PHE A 15 11.34 0.51 -7.29
CA PHE A 15 10.76 1.34 -6.25
C PHE A 15 9.58 0.66 -5.56
N VAL A 16 8.68 0.04 -6.34
CA VAL A 16 7.55 -0.74 -5.80
C VAL A 16 8.07 -1.86 -4.90
N TYR A 17 9.04 -2.64 -5.35
CA TYR A 17 9.57 -3.77 -4.58
C TYR A 17 10.17 -3.34 -3.24
N GLU A 18 11.02 -2.31 -3.25
CA GLU A 18 11.71 -1.81 -2.05
C GLU A 18 10.75 -1.23 -1.01
N ASN A 19 9.64 -0.64 -1.45
CA ASN A 19 8.73 0.12 -0.58
C ASN A 19 7.41 -0.60 -0.26
N TYR A 20 7.11 -1.75 -0.88
CA TYR A 20 5.78 -2.38 -0.78
C TYR A 20 5.38 -2.77 0.65
N ALA A 21 6.35 -3.14 1.49
CA ALA A 21 6.09 -3.49 2.90
C ALA A 21 5.72 -2.29 3.77
N GLN A 22 6.23 -1.11 3.45
CA GLN A 22 6.13 0.08 4.28
C GLN A 22 5.06 1.06 3.78
N MET A 23 4.75 1.02 2.49
CA MET A 23 3.84 1.97 1.86
C MET A 23 2.56 1.31 1.35
N SER A 24 1.48 2.07 1.33
CA SER A 24 0.28 1.67 0.61
C SER A 24 0.49 1.75 -0.90
N ALA A 25 -0.25 0.94 -1.67
CA ALA A 25 -0.18 1.01 -3.13
C ALA A 25 -0.66 2.37 -3.68
N THR A 26 -1.47 3.10 -2.92
CA THR A 26 -1.88 4.47 -3.25
C THR A 26 -0.71 5.45 -3.09
N GLN A 27 0.00 5.41 -1.96
CA GLN A 27 1.17 6.27 -1.74
C GLN A 27 2.28 6.01 -2.77
N ILE A 28 2.54 4.74 -3.10
CA ILE A 28 3.51 4.38 -4.14
C ILE A 28 3.06 4.94 -5.50
N ALA A 29 1.77 4.81 -5.84
CA ALA A 29 1.23 5.33 -7.08
C ALA A 29 1.36 6.85 -7.19
N GLU A 30 1.11 7.57 -6.09
CA GLU A 30 1.26 9.02 -6.01
C GLU A 30 2.72 9.45 -6.22
N GLN A 31 3.67 8.80 -5.54
CA GLN A 31 5.09 9.12 -5.68
C GLN A 31 5.64 8.86 -7.08
N LEU A 32 5.22 7.76 -7.72
CA LEU A 32 5.67 7.39 -9.06
C LEU A 32 4.89 8.11 -10.18
N GLY A 33 3.77 8.75 -9.86
CA GLY A 33 2.88 9.33 -10.87
C GLY A 33 2.19 8.29 -11.76
N ILE A 34 1.98 7.07 -11.24
CA ILE A 34 1.31 5.96 -11.94
C ILE A 34 -0.04 5.63 -11.28
N SER A 35 -0.78 4.69 -11.85
CA SER A 35 -2.03 4.24 -11.21
C SER A 35 -1.78 3.19 -10.13
N LYS A 36 -2.62 3.17 -9.09
CA LYS A 36 -2.66 2.07 -8.09
C LYS A 36 -2.81 0.69 -8.75
N PHE A 37 -3.53 0.62 -9.88
CA PHE A 37 -3.68 -0.61 -10.66
C PHE A 37 -2.34 -1.08 -11.23
N GLN A 38 -1.51 -0.18 -11.73
CA GLN A 38 -0.16 -0.54 -12.20
C GLN A 38 0.73 -1.00 -11.05
N VAL A 39 0.68 -0.35 -9.88
CA VAL A 39 1.41 -0.83 -8.69
C VAL A 39 1.02 -2.28 -8.34
N ASN A 40 -0.29 -2.57 -8.30
CA ASN A 40 -0.77 -3.93 -8.05
C ASN A 40 -0.36 -4.91 -9.16
N LYS A 41 -0.38 -4.47 -10.42
CA LYS A 41 0.06 -5.29 -11.57
C LYS A 41 1.54 -5.64 -11.44
N ILE A 42 2.40 -4.69 -11.10
CA ILE A 42 3.84 -4.92 -10.87
C ILE A 42 4.03 -6.02 -9.82
N VAL A 43 3.38 -5.90 -8.67
CA VAL A 43 3.48 -6.88 -7.58
C VAL A 43 3.02 -8.27 -8.01
N ASN A 44 1.91 -8.35 -8.76
CA ASN A 44 1.40 -9.62 -9.27
C ASN A 44 2.36 -10.25 -10.29
N GLU A 45 2.94 -9.45 -11.18
CA GLU A 45 3.89 -9.92 -12.18
C GLU A 45 5.21 -10.40 -11.54
N LEU A 46 5.66 -9.76 -10.46
CA LEU A 46 6.80 -10.22 -9.65
C LEU A 46 6.50 -11.58 -9.00
N ARG A 47 5.35 -11.71 -8.34
CA ARG A 47 4.94 -12.98 -7.68
C ARG A 47 4.79 -14.13 -8.67
N LYS A 48 4.21 -13.90 -9.85
CA LYS A 48 4.11 -14.92 -10.92
C LYS A 48 5.46 -15.45 -11.40
N ARG A 49 6.52 -14.67 -11.22
CA ARG A 49 7.90 -15.02 -11.58
C ARG A 49 8.71 -15.57 -10.40
N GLY A 50 8.03 -15.91 -9.30
CA GLY A 50 8.66 -16.47 -8.11
C GLY A 50 9.38 -15.45 -7.23
N VAL A 51 9.20 -14.15 -7.48
CA VAL A 51 9.76 -13.11 -6.61
C VAL A 51 8.87 -12.92 -5.39
N GLU A 52 9.42 -13.16 -4.20
CA GLU A 52 8.71 -12.89 -2.95
C GLU A 52 8.66 -11.39 -2.70
N VAL A 53 7.46 -10.80 -2.79
CA VAL A 53 7.25 -9.38 -2.49
C VAL A 53 6.89 -9.23 -1.00
N PRO A 54 7.67 -8.45 -0.22
CA PRO A 54 7.47 -8.28 1.21
C PRO A 54 6.02 -7.94 1.58
N LYS A 55 5.46 -8.62 2.58
CA LYS A 55 4.11 -8.33 3.08
C LYS A 55 4.14 -7.03 3.90
N LYS A 56 3.01 -6.32 3.93
CA LYS A 56 2.90 -5.08 4.69
C LYS A 56 3.10 -5.33 6.17
N ALA A 57 4.05 -4.62 6.77
CA ALA A 57 4.28 -4.63 8.20
C ALA A 57 3.18 -3.80 8.85
N GLY A 58 2.12 -4.44 9.32
CA GLY A 58 1.07 -3.73 10.03
C GLY A 58 0.03 -4.67 10.61
N LYS A 59 0.05 -4.84 11.93
CA LYS A 59 -1.18 -5.16 12.67
C LYS A 59 -2.16 -4.03 12.37
N LYS A 60 -3.24 -4.32 11.67
CA LYS A 60 -4.36 -3.38 11.57
C LYS A 60 -4.89 -3.20 12.98
N ILE A 61 -4.55 -2.09 13.63
CA ILE A 61 -5.33 -1.63 14.77
C ILE A 61 -6.68 -1.26 14.17
N ASN A 62 -7.72 -1.95 14.60
CA ASN A 62 -9.08 -1.63 14.22
C ASN A 62 -9.43 -0.28 14.85
N VAL A 63 -9.63 0.73 14.00
CA VAL A 63 -9.92 2.11 14.42
C VAL A 63 -11.20 2.20 15.24
N TYR A 64 -12.16 1.30 15.00
CA TYR A 64 -13.40 1.25 15.77
C TYR A 64 -13.16 0.71 17.18
N ASP A 65 -12.29 -0.30 17.32
CA ASP A 65 -11.93 -0.84 18.64
C ASP A 65 -11.20 0.23 19.47
N ALA A 66 -10.26 0.96 18.86
CA ALA A 66 -9.58 2.08 19.51
C ALA A 66 -10.55 3.20 19.96
N PHE A 67 -11.55 3.51 19.12
CA PHE A 67 -12.55 4.52 19.44
C PHE A 67 -13.53 4.05 20.54
N VAL A 68 -13.93 2.77 20.53
CA VAL A 68 -14.77 2.18 21.57
C VAL A 68 -14.06 2.19 22.92
N GLU A 69 -12.75 1.91 22.96
CA GLU A 69 -11.95 2.05 24.19
C GLU A 69 -11.87 3.51 24.68
N GLU A 70 -11.76 4.48 23.77
CA GLU A 70 -11.79 5.90 24.14
C GLU A 70 -13.12 6.29 24.79
N LEU A 71 -14.25 5.85 24.22
CA LEU A 71 -15.58 6.10 24.80
C LEU A 71 -15.74 5.44 26.18
N ARG A 72 -15.27 4.20 26.35
CA ARG A 72 -15.33 3.50 27.65
C ARG A 72 -14.53 4.24 28.73
N LYS A 73 -13.36 4.79 28.39
CA LYS A 73 -12.55 5.59 29.32
C LYS A 73 -13.23 6.91 29.72
N LYS A 74 -13.94 7.55 28.79
CA LYS A 74 -14.66 8.82 29.06
C LYS A 74 -15.95 8.66 29.87
N GLN A 75 -16.61 7.50 29.83
CA GLN A 75 -17.85 7.25 30.58
C GLN A 75 -17.61 6.72 32.01
N GLY A 76 -16.38 6.34 32.35
CA GLY A 76 -16.00 5.85 33.67
C GLY A 76 -15.32 6.89 34.59
N SER A 77 -15.39 8.19 34.25
CA SER A 77 -14.88 9.31 35.07
C SER A 77 -16.01 10.21 35.52
#